data_AF-A0A6N9SMX1-F1
#
_entry.id   AF-A0A6N9SMX1-F1
#
_cell.length_a   1.000
_cell.length_b   1.000
_cell.length_c   1.000
_cell.angle_alpha   90.00
_cell.angle_beta   90.00
_cell.angle_gamma   90.00
#
_symmetry.space_group_name_H-M   'P 1'
#
loop_
_entity.id
_entity.type
_entity.pdbx_description
1 polymer ?
#
loop_
_entity_poly.entity_id
_entity_poly.type
_entity_poly.pdbx_seq_one_letter_code
_entity_poly.pdbx_strand_id
1 'polypeptide(L)' 'MGMSGDYPLALEEGATLLRLGTILFGRREN' A
#
# COMPACT_ATOMS: atom_id res chain seq x y z
N MET A 1 -0.19 4.50 7.47
CA MET A 1 -1.18 3.40 7.47
C MET A 1 -0.95 2.51 6.25
N GLY A 2 0.02 1.57 6.24
CA GLY A 2 0.54 0.91 5.03
C GLY A 2 -0.46 0.44 3.96
N MET A 3 -0.77 1.34 3.03
CA MET A 3 -1.58 1.15 1.82
C MET A 3 -0.78 1.59 0.59
N SER A 4 -1.32 1.36 -0.59
CA SER A 4 -0.70 1.73 -1.89
C SER A 4 -0.02 3.11 -1.94
N GLY A 5 -0.53 4.13 -1.23
CA GLY A 5 -0.01 5.50 -1.27
C GLY A 5 1.04 5.85 -0.20
N ASP A 6 1.18 5.05 0.85
CA ASP A 6 2.03 5.36 2.01
C ASP A 6 2.82 4.15 2.52
N TYR A 7 2.87 3.06 1.73
CA TYR A 7 3.57 1.84 2.11
C TYR A 7 5.08 2.00 2.38
N PRO A 8 5.85 2.90 1.71
CA PRO A 8 7.26 3.06 2.01
C PRO A 8 7.47 3.62 3.43
N LEU A 9 6.72 4.65 3.81
CA LEU A 9 6.75 5.21 5.16
C LEU A 9 6.27 4.18 6.19
N ALA A 10 5.21 3.43 5.88
CA ALA A 10 4.73 2.39 6.78
C ALA A 10 5.75 1.27 7.01
N LEU A 11 6.57 0.94 6.00
CA LEU A 11 7.67 -0.02 6.13
C LEU A 11 8.77 0.52 7.05
N GLU A 12 9.16 1.79 6.89
CA GLU A 12 10.13 2.48 7.76
C GLU A 12 9.67 2.54 9.22
N GLU A 13 8.36 2.71 9.44
CA GLU A 13 7.72 2.70 10.77
C GLU A 13 7.46 1.28 11.33
N GLY A 14 7.95 0.22 10.65
CA GLY A 14 7.91 -1.15 11.16
C GLY A 14 6.60 -1.91 10.94
N ALA A 15 5.78 -1.52 9.95
CA ALA A 15 4.57 -2.27 9.62
C ALA A 15 4.89 -3.70 9.15
N THR A 16 4.23 -4.69 9.75
CA THR A 16 4.39 -6.12 9.40
C THR A 16 3.37 -6.63 8.38
N LEU A 17 2.35 -5.82 8.08
CA LEU A 17 1.31 -6.10 7.09
C LEU A 17 1.02 -4.86 6.25
N LEU A 18 1.16 -4.98 4.93
CA LEU A 18 0.84 -3.94 3.96
C LEU A 18 -0.38 -4.33 3.13
N ARG A 19 -1.21 -3.34 2.79
CA ARG A 19 -2.43 -3.53 1.98
C ARG A 19 -2.24 -2.87 0.62
N LEU A 20 -1.78 -3.64 -0.35
CA LEU A 20 -1.40 -3.13 -1.67
C LEU A 20 -2.44 -3.55 -2.71
N GLY A 21 -3.17 -2.57 -3.25
CA GLY A 21 -4.19 -2.77 -4.27
C GLY A 21 -3.78 -2.08 -5.57
N THR A 22 -4.04 -0.78 -5.65
CA THR A 22 -3.81 0.04 -6.85
C THR A 22 -2.41 -0.07 -7.46
N ILE A 23 -1.36 -0.19 -6.65
CA ILE A 23 0.01 -0.30 -7.19
C ILE A 23 0.33 -1.67 -7.78
N LEU A 24 -0.41 -2.71 -7.39
CA LEU A 24 -0.25 -4.06 -7.93
C LEU A 24 -1.21 -4.32 -9.09
N PHE A 25 -2.45 -3.82 -8.99
CA PHE A 25 -3.55 -4.18 -9.89
C PHE A 25 -4.07 -3.01 -10.75
N GLY A 26 -3.52 -1.81 -10.59
CA GLY A 26 -4.01 -0.61 -11.29
C GLY A 26 -5.29 -0.02 -10.69
N ARG A 27 -5.83 1.00 -11.35
CA ARG A 27 -7.10 1.64 -10.92
C ARG A 27 -8.25 0.65 -11.15
N ARG A 28 -9.23 0.67 -10.25
CA ARG A 28 -10.48 -0.06 -10.46
C ARG A 28 -11.23 0.59 -11.62
N GLU A 29 -11.55 -0.21 -12.63
CA GLU A 29 -12.50 0.16 -13.67
C GLU A 29 -13.91 -0.15 -13.15
N ASN A 30 -14.83 0.80 -13.32
CA ASN A 30 -16.25 0.67 -12.96
C ASN A 30 -17.09 0.81 -14.23
#